data_AF-A0A937MJF7-F1
#
_entry.id   AF-A0A937MJF7-F1
#
_cell.length_a   1.000
_cell.length_b   1.000
_cell.length_c   1.000
_cell.angle_alpha   90.00
_cell.angle_beta   90.00
_cell.angle_gamma   90.00
#
_symmetry.space_group_name_H-M   'P 1'
#
loop_
_entity.id
_entity.type
_entity.pdbx_description
1 polymer ?
#
loop_
_entity_poly.entity_id
_entity_poly.type
_entity_poly.pdbx_seq_one_letter_code
_entity_poly.pdbx_strand_id
1 'polypeptide(L)'
;MVSAVSGAVTGILYPTVRLSNSLSNLEASEVARRSSLSTYGLATSRTALDKALEAGKFILENLSKIQSQLLHADMDGVVADSTAARFRRQGEIAVLLAEIDQAVSLAENNGVNLIASTSSDYVLSTTTEGGTLRVSPQPLDTPGLNIAGLSIQPLDTLSLGLDDLGIISNQDIADAHEAIDTALKIATYRFSLLEELGNVVNSGSSFLSQINNLLNQIDATNLPAGTFIDVVA
;
A
#
# COMPACT_ATOMS: atom_id res chain seq x y z
N MET A 1 -52.40 -43.39 51.80
CA MET A 1 -51.50 -42.27 52.16
C MET A 1 -50.77 -41.85 50.89
N VAL A 2 -51.17 -40.72 50.31
CA VAL A 2 -50.74 -40.25 48.99
C VAL A 2 -49.68 -39.17 49.20
N SER A 3 -48.47 -39.40 48.69
CA SER A 3 -47.35 -38.45 48.75
C SER A 3 -47.31 -37.64 47.45
N ALA A 4 -47.51 -36.33 47.56
CA ALA A 4 -47.45 -35.40 46.44
C ALA A 4 -45.99 -35.07 46.08
N VAL A 5 -45.64 -35.21 44.80
CA VAL A 5 -44.35 -34.82 44.22
C VAL A 5 -44.48 -33.40 43.67
N SER A 6 -43.69 -32.49 44.23
CA SER A 6 -43.58 -31.08 43.81
C SER A 6 -42.53 -30.96 42.71
N GLY A 7 -42.96 -30.68 41.48
CA GLY A 7 -42.08 -30.35 40.34
C GLY A 7 -41.94 -28.84 40.18
N ALA A 8 -40.71 -28.34 40.29
CA ALA A 8 -40.36 -26.95 39.98
C ALA A 8 -40.08 -26.81 38.47
N VAL A 9 -40.81 -25.90 37.81
CA VAL A 9 -40.63 -25.55 36.39
C VAL A 9 -39.61 -24.41 36.30
N THR A 10 -38.42 -24.71 35.80
CA THR A 10 -37.36 -23.73 35.54
C THR A 10 -37.68 -22.98 34.23
N GLY A 11 -38.08 -21.72 34.33
CA GLY A 11 -38.30 -20.85 33.18
C GLY A 11 -36.97 -20.48 32.50
N ILE A 12 -36.83 -20.84 31.23
CA ILE A 12 -35.71 -20.43 30.37
C ILE A 12 -36.02 -19.00 29.88
N LEU A 13 -35.32 -18.00 30.43
CA LEU A 13 -35.30 -16.65 29.86
C LEU A 13 -34.39 -16.65 28.63
N TYR A 14 -34.95 -16.38 27.46
CA TYR A 14 -34.17 -16.04 26.28
C TYR A 14 -33.62 -14.61 26.42
N PRO A 15 -32.30 -14.38 26.26
CA PRO A 15 -31.77 -13.03 26.18
C PRO A 15 -32.14 -12.41 24.82
N THR A 16 -32.99 -11.38 24.84
CA THR A 16 -33.19 -10.48 23.71
C THR A 16 -31.92 -9.66 23.50
N VAL A 17 -31.03 -10.13 22.63
CA VAL A 17 -29.83 -9.39 22.22
C VAL A 17 -30.27 -8.13 21.46
N ARG A 18 -30.08 -6.96 22.09
CA ARG A 18 -30.37 -5.64 21.49
C ARG A 18 -29.37 -5.32 20.38
N LEU A 19 -29.68 -5.74 19.15
CA LEU A 19 -28.91 -5.43 17.93
C LEU A 19 -28.89 -3.93 17.58
N SER A 20 -29.82 -3.14 18.12
CA SER A 20 -29.93 -1.70 17.82
C SER A 20 -28.80 -0.86 18.44
N ASN A 21 -28.18 -1.29 19.54
CA ASN A 21 -27.09 -0.54 20.17
C ASN A 21 -25.73 -0.74 19.48
N SER A 22 -25.52 -1.85 18.75
CA SER A 22 -24.21 -2.09 18.11
C SER A 22 -24.03 -1.28 16.83
N LEU A 23 -25.11 -1.08 16.05
CA LEU A 23 -25.07 -0.29 14.81
C LEU A 23 -24.80 1.19 15.08
N SER A 24 -25.47 1.79 16.08
CA SER A 24 -25.24 3.19 16.45
C SER A 24 -23.83 3.45 17.00
N ASN A 25 -23.23 2.46 17.68
CA ASN A 25 -21.86 2.55 18.18
C ASN A 25 -20.82 2.39 17.06
N LEU A 26 -21.11 1.58 16.04
CA LEU A 26 -20.27 1.45 14.84
C LEU A 26 -20.27 2.76 14.03
N GLU A 27 -21.44 3.36 13.79
CA GLU A 27 -21.53 4.64 13.08
C GLU A 27 -20.87 5.79 13.86
N ALA A 28 -21.08 5.86 15.17
CA ALA A 28 -20.43 6.86 16.02
C ALA A 28 -18.90 6.67 16.07
N SER A 29 -18.40 5.43 16.07
CA SER A 29 -16.97 5.13 16.02
C SER A 29 -16.35 5.48 14.66
N GLU A 30 -17.09 5.29 13.57
CA GLU A 30 -16.65 5.65 12.22
C GLU A 30 -16.59 7.17 12.04
N VAL A 31 -17.60 7.90 12.56
CA VAL A 31 -17.63 9.37 12.57
C VAL A 31 -16.54 9.95 13.46
N ALA A 32 -16.27 9.37 14.63
CA ALA A 32 -15.16 9.77 15.50
C ALA A 32 -13.79 9.53 14.84
N ARG A 33 -13.61 8.42 14.11
CA ARG A 33 -12.41 8.17 13.29
C ARG A 33 -12.27 9.15 12.13
N ARG A 34 -13.37 9.55 11.48
CA ARG A 34 -13.37 10.60 10.45
C ARG A 34 -12.95 11.95 11.02
N SER A 35 -13.30 12.24 12.28
CA SER A 35 -12.97 13.49 12.99
C SER A 35 -11.51 13.61 13.44
N SER A 36 -10.71 12.53 13.43
CA SER A 36 -9.32 12.55 13.91
C SER A 36 -8.27 12.63 12.78
N LEU A 37 -8.69 12.65 11.52
CA LEU A 37 -7.79 12.73 10.37
C LEU A 37 -7.38 14.17 10.10
N SER A 38 -6.07 14.41 10.02
CA SER A 38 -5.52 15.70 9.61
C SER A 38 -5.97 16.02 8.17
N THR A 39 -6.58 17.18 7.97
CA THR A 39 -6.93 17.70 6.65
C THR A 39 -5.79 18.57 6.14
N TYR A 40 -5.30 18.27 4.93
CA TYR A 40 -4.19 18.97 4.31
C TYR A 40 -4.67 19.87 3.19
N GLY A 41 -4.21 21.12 3.19
CA GLY A 41 -4.59 22.10 2.16
C GLY A 41 -4.17 21.70 0.75
N LEU A 42 -4.79 22.33 -0.26
CA LEU A 42 -4.60 21.99 -1.68
C LEU A 42 -3.13 22.05 -2.13
N ALA A 43 -2.39 23.09 -1.73
CA ALA A 43 -0.99 23.24 -2.08
C ALA A 43 -0.14 22.10 -1.50
N THR A 44 -0.32 21.78 -0.21
CA THR A 44 0.38 20.67 0.45
C THR A 44 0.06 19.32 -0.20
N SER A 45 -1.22 19.11 -0.54
CA SER A 45 -1.70 17.88 -1.19
C SER A 45 -1.06 17.69 -2.56
N ARG A 46 -0.99 18.75 -3.38
CA ARG A 46 -0.34 18.72 -4.70
C ARG A 46 1.15 18.45 -4.59
N THR A 47 1.86 19.18 -3.72
CA THR A 47 3.30 18.97 -3.54
C THR A 47 3.62 17.57 -2.99
N ALA A 48 2.80 17.04 -2.07
CA ALA A 48 2.97 15.66 -1.58
C ALA A 48 2.79 14.63 -2.71
N LEU A 49 1.83 14.86 -3.59
CA LEU A 49 1.54 14.00 -4.73
C LEU A 49 2.62 14.08 -5.81
N ASP A 50 3.11 15.28 -6.14
CA ASP A 50 4.21 15.46 -7.10
C ASP A 50 5.48 14.76 -6.61
N LYS A 51 5.82 14.90 -5.33
CA LYS A 51 6.95 14.19 -4.71
C LYS A 51 6.76 12.67 -4.71
N ALA A 52 5.56 12.19 -4.40
CA ALA A 52 5.23 10.77 -4.43
C ALA A 52 5.38 10.19 -5.85
N LEU A 53 4.95 10.93 -6.88
CA LEU A 53 5.08 10.53 -8.28
C LEU A 53 6.54 10.53 -8.74
N GLU A 54 7.32 11.54 -8.36
CA GLU A 54 8.75 11.60 -8.67
C GLU A 54 9.50 10.42 -8.03
N ALA A 55 9.28 10.19 -6.73
CA ALA A 55 9.86 9.07 -6.02
C ALA A 55 9.39 7.71 -6.59
N GLY A 56 8.11 7.57 -6.95
CA GLY A 56 7.58 6.35 -7.55
C GLY A 56 8.29 5.97 -8.86
N LYS A 57 8.58 6.95 -9.74
CA LYS A 57 9.37 6.72 -10.97
C LYS A 57 10.78 6.24 -10.65
N PHE A 58 11.44 6.90 -9.70
CA PHE A 58 12.78 6.54 -9.26
C PHE A 58 12.84 5.11 -8.68
N ILE A 59 11.84 4.73 -7.88
CA ILE A 59 11.72 3.38 -7.30
C ILE A 59 11.56 2.32 -8.39
N LEU A 60 10.70 2.55 -9.39
CA LEU A 60 10.53 1.63 -10.53
C LEU A 60 11.84 1.45 -11.33
N GLU A 61 12.60 2.51 -11.52
CA GLU A 61 13.92 2.45 -12.15
C GLU A 61 14.89 1.60 -11.32
N ASN A 62 14.94 1.81 -10.00
CA ASN A 62 15.81 1.04 -9.11
C ASN A 62 15.42 -0.43 -9.00
N LEU A 63 14.13 -0.77 -8.99
CA LEU A 63 13.67 -2.17 -9.07
C LEU A 63 14.10 -2.84 -10.38
N SER A 64 14.03 -2.12 -11.50
CA SER A 64 14.50 -2.62 -12.80
C SER A 64 16.02 -2.84 -12.82
N LYS A 65 16.79 -1.95 -12.17
CA LYS A 65 18.23 -2.14 -11.98
C LYS A 65 18.52 -3.37 -11.13
N ILE A 66 17.80 -3.60 -10.03
CA ILE A 66 17.94 -4.80 -9.20
C ILE A 66 17.67 -6.06 -10.02
N GLN A 67 16.59 -6.08 -10.81
CA GLN A 67 16.29 -7.20 -11.72
C GLN A 67 17.46 -7.49 -12.67
N SER A 68 18.06 -6.45 -13.26
CA SER A 68 19.25 -6.61 -14.11
C SER A 68 20.45 -7.17 -13.34
N GLN A 69 20.66 -6.76 -12.09
CA GLN A 69 21.76 -7.30 -11.27
C GLN A 69 21.55 -8.78 -10.93
N LEU A 70 20.31 -9.19 -10.67
CA LEU A 70 19.96 -10.58 -10.44
C LEU A 70 20.16 -11.45 -11.69
N LEU A 71 19.87 -10.92 -12.88
CA LEU A 71 20.14 -11.62 -14.15
C LEU A 71 21.64 -11.85 -14.36
N HIS A 72 22.47 -10.85 -14.05
CA HIS A 72 23.92 -11.02 -14.11
C HIS A 72 24.43 -11.99 -13.04
N ALA A 73 23.87 -11.97 -11.82
CA ALA A 73 24.27 -12.88 -10.75
C ALA A 73 23.97 -14.37 -11.09
N ASP A 74 22.90 -14.62 -11.84
CA ASP A 74 22.56 -15.94 -12.37
C ASP A 74 23.62 -16.42 -13.39
N MET A 75 23.98 -15.55 -14.34
CA MET A 75 25.03 -15.84 -15.33
C MET A 75 26.42 -16.04 -14.71
N ASP A 76 26.80 -15.19 -13.75
CA ASP A 76 28.09 -15.24 -13.05
C ASP A 76 28.21 -16.51 -12.18
N GLY A 77 27.08 -17.06 -11.74
CA GLY A 77 26.99 -18.33 -11.01
C GLY A 77 27.56 -19.54 -11.73
N VAL A 78 27.67 -19.46 -13.05
CA VAL A 78 28.17 -20.53 -13.92
C VAL A 78 29.70 -20.50 -14.07
N VAL A 79 30.35 -19.39 -13.68
CA VAL A 79 31.79 -19.16 -13.90
C VAL A 79 32.59 -19.33 -12.59
N ALA A 80 33.82 -19.83 -12.68
CA ALA A 80 34.68 -20.20 -11.54
C ALA A 80 35.09 -19.06 -10.56
N ASP A 81 34.68 -17.80 -10.80
CA ASP A 81 34.90 -16.63 -9.91
C ASP A 81 33.57 -16.10 -9.30
N SER A 82 32.57 -16.97 -9.18
CA SER A 82 31.19 -16.61 -8.87
C SER A 82 30.99 -15.97 -7.49
N THR A 83 31.79 -16.32 -6.48
CA THR A 83 31.58 -15.83 -5.10
C THR A 83 31.89 -14.33 -4.96
N ALA A 84 33.02 -13.87 -5.48
CA ALA A 84 33.40 -12.46 -5.41
C ALA A 84 32.48 -11.59 -6.28
N ALA A 85 32.08 -12.10 -7.45
CA ALA A 85 31.10 -11.44 -8.32
C ALA A 85 29.74 -11.29 -7.60
N ARG A 86 29.19 -12.38 -7.05
CA ARG A 86 27.92 -12.37 -6.30
C ARG A 86 27.96 -11.45 -5.07
N PHE A 87 29.09 -11.38 -4.36
CA PHE A 87 29.25 -10.46 -3.23
C PHE A 87 29.16 -9.00 -3.65
N ARG A 88 29.82 -8.62 -4.75
CA ARG A 88 29.71 -7.26 -5.30
C ARG A 88 28.27 -6.95 -5.70
N ARG A 89 27.59 -7.90 -6.36
CA ARG A 89 26.18 -7.75 -6.76
C ARG A 89 25.25 -7.60 -5.55
N GLN A 90 25.43 -8.39 -4.50
CA GLN A 90 24.67 -8.23 -3.26
C GLN A 90 24.85 -6.82 -2.67
N GLY A 91 26.09 -6.30 -2.68
CA GLY A 91 26.37 -4.93 -2.27
C GLY A 91 25.62 -3.89 -3.11
N GLU A 92 25.63 -4.04 -4.44
CA GLU A 92 24.89 -3.17 -5.36
C GLU A 92 23.37 -3.24 -5.13
N ILE A 93 22.81 -4.43 -4.93
CA ILE A 93 21.38 -4.63 -4.62
C ILE A 93 21.03 -3.95 -3.30
N ALA A 94 21.84 -4.13 -2.25
CA ALA A 94 21.62 -3.51 -0.95
C ALA A 94 21.63 -1.97 -1.04
N VAL A 95 22.52 -1.40 -1.86
CA VAL A 95 22.52 0.06 -2.12
C VAL A 95 21.23 0.49 -2.82
N LEU A 96 20.79 -0.22 -3.86
CA LEU A 96 19.56 0.12 -4.58
C LEU A 96 18.30 0.01 -3.69
N LEU A 97 18.24 -0.98 -2.80
CA LEU A 97 17.17 -1.11 -1.80
C LEU A 97 17.18 0.06 -0.81
N ALA A 98 18.36 0.46 -0.33
CA ALA A 98 18.49 1.62 0.55
C ALA A 98 18.10 2.93 -0.16
N GLU A 99 18.42 3.07 -1.45
CA GLU A 99 17.99 4.21 -2.27
C GLU A 99 16.46 4.26 -2.45
N ILE A 100 15.78 3.11 -2.56
CA ILE A 100 14.31 3.03 -2.58
C ILE A 100 13.74 3.59 -1.27
N ASP A 101 14.20 3.09 -0.13
CA ASP A 101 13.70 3.54 1.18
C ASP A 101 14.04 5.03 1.43
N GLN A 102 15.20 5.49 0.96
CA GLN A 102 15.57 6.90 1.01
C GLN A 102 14.64 7.76 0.15
N ALA A 103 14.32 7.33 -1.08
CA ALA A 103 13.39 8.05 -1.95
C ALA A 103 11.99 8.16 -1.33
N VAL A 104 11.51 7.07 -0.72
CA VAL A 104 10.24 7.08 0.04
C VAL A 104 10.30 8.08 1.20
N SER A 105 11.39 8.10 1.97
CA SER A 105 11.54 9.07 3.07
C SER A 105 11.56 10.52 2.58
N LEU A 106 12.26 10.81 1.47
CA LEU A 106 12.34 12.16 0.88
C LEU A 106 11.02 12.63 0.26
N ALA A 107 10.13 11.70 -0.09
CA ALA A 107 8.81 12.01 -0.62
C ALA A 107 7.86 12.64 0.43
N GLU A 108 8.23 12.61 1.72
CA GLU A 108 7.44 13.25 2.76
C GLU A 108 7.30 14.76 2.53
N ASN A 109 6.09 15.27 2.69
CA ASN A 109 5.77 16.68 2.61
C ASN A 109 4.85 17.09 3.75
N ASN A 110 5.37 17.87 4.70
CA ASN A 110 4.61 18.38 5.85
C ASN A 110 3.88 17.26 6.61
N GLY A 111 4.53 16.11 6.82
CA GLY A 111 3.95 14.95 7.50
C GLY A 111 3.00 14.10 6.64
N VAL A 112 2.87 14.39 5.34
CA VAL A 112 2.16 13.53 4.38
C VAL A 112 3.18 12.72 3.60
N ASN A 113 3.08 11.40 3.66
CA ASN A 113 3.83 10.51 2.80
C ASN A 113 2.89 9.50 2.16
N LEU A 114 2.60 9.67 0.87
CA LEU A 114 1.64 8.84 0.14
C LEU A 114 2.21 7.48 -0.26
N ILE A 115 3.50 7.23 -0.03
CA ILE A 115 4.20 6.02 -0.53
C ILE A 115 4.97 5.23 0.56
N ALA A 116 4.86 5.61 1.83
CA ALA A 116 5.41 4.84 2.94
C ALA A 116 4.40 3.84 3.51
N SER A 117 4.86 2.64 3.90
CA SER A 117 4.04 1.61 4.56
C SER A 117 3.64 1.97 5.99
N THR A 118 4.37 2.88 6.63
CA THR A 118 4.11 3.36 7.99
C THR A 118 3.09 4.49 8.04
N SER A 119 2.69 5.03 6.88
CA SER A 119 1.72 6.12 6.78
C SER A 119 0.30 5.68 7.12
N SER A 120 -0.47 6.59 7.72
CA SER A 120 -1.92 6.45 7.88
C SER A 120 -2.69 7.02 6.69
N ASP A 121 -4.00 6.79 6.65
CA ASP A 121 -4.89 7.52 5.73
C ASP A 121 -4.77 9.04 5.91
N TYR A 122 -5.01 9.78 4.82
CA TYR A 122 -4.98 11.25 4.77
C TYR A 122 -6.30 11.79 4.22
N VAL A 123 -6.64 13.03 4.60
CA VAL A 123 -7.70 13.80 3.93
C VAL A 123 -7.05 14.96 3.19
N LEU A 124 -7.10 14.92 1.87
CA LEU A 124 -6.48 15.90 0.98
C LEU A 124 -7.55 16.86 0.46
N SER A 125 -7.31 18.17 0.54
CA SER A 125 -8.16 19.14 -0.15
C SER A 125 -7.91 19.09 -1.66
N THR A 126 -8.98 18.95 -2.46
CA THR A 126 -8.93 18.85 -3.92
C THR A 126 -9.27 20.16 -4.61
N THR A 127 -10.04 21.05 -3.96
CA THR A 127 -10.43 22.36 -4.51
C THR A 127 -10.23 23.48 -3.49
N THR A 128 -10.22 24.72 -3.98
CA THR A 128 -10.24 25.91 -3.12
C THR A 128 -11.61 26.13 -2.47
N GLU A 129 -12.69 25.54 -3.03
CA GLU A 129 -14.05 25.67 -2.49
C GLU A 129 -14.38 24.65 -1.39
N GLY A 130 -13.44 23.77 -1.01
CA GLY A 130 -13.63 22.85 0.11
C GLY A 130 -13.84 21.38 -0.27
N GLY A 131 -13.62 21.00 -1.53
CA GLY A 131 -13.56 19.60 -1.92
C GLY A 131 -12.48 18.85 -1.14
N THR A 132 -12.80 17.67 -0.62
CA THR A 132 -11.84 16.81 0.08
C THR A 132 -11.89 15.39 -0.43
N LEU A 133 -10.76 14.69 -0.37
CA LEU A 133 -10.63 13.29 -0.75
C LEU A 133 -9.87 12.56 0.35
N ARG A 134 -10.45 11.46 0.83
CA ARG A 134 -9.73 10.53 1.70
C ARG A 134 -8.87 9.61 0.84
N VAL A 135 -7.58 9.56 1.14
CA VAL A 135 -6.59 8.80 0.39
C VAL A 135 -5.86 7.86 1.34
N SER A 136 -5.77 6.59 0.93
CA SER A 136 -4.91 5.61 1.60
C SER A 136 -3.53 5.58 0.93
N PRO A 137 -2.43 5.54 1.70
CA PRO A 137 -1.07 5.43 1.16
C PRO A 137 -0.92 4.20 0.26
N GLN A 138 -0.10 4.34 -0.78
CA GLN A 138 0.27 3.28 -1.72
C GLN A 138 1.74 2.92 -1.46
N PRO A 139 2.03 1.99 -0.54
CA PRO A 139 3.40 1.82 -0.06
C PRO A 139 4.34 1.29 -1.17
N LEU A 140 5.47 1.94 -1.36
CA LEU A 140 6.51 1.61 -2.34
C LEU A 140 7.89 1.41 -1.69
N ASP A 141 7.94 1.40 -0.36
CA ASP A 141 9.13 1.06 0.42
C ASP A 141 9.40 -0.46 0.40
N THR A 142 10.60 -0.86 0.84
CA THR A 142 10.98 -2.27 0.84
C THR A 142 10.04 -3.17 1.66
N PRO A 143 9.48 -2.77 2.83
CA PRO A 143 8.47 -3.57 3.52
C PRO A 143 7.14 -3.63 2.74
N GLY A 144 6.69 -2.51 2.19
CA GLY A 144 5.45 -2.44 1.42
C GLY A 144 5.48 -3.28 0.15
N LEU A 145 6.66 -3.42 -0.45
CA LEU A 145 6.91 -4.26 -1.63
C LEU A 145 7.28 -5.71 -1.29
N ASN A 146 7.35 -6.07 -0.01
CA ASN A 146 7.74 -7.40 0.47
C ASN A 146 9.13 -7.86 -0.03
N ILE A 147 10.07 -6.92 -0.08
CA ILE A 147 11.48 -7.16 -0.45
C ILE A 147 12.45 -6.71 0.66
N ALA A 148 11.91 -6.41 1.85
CA ALA A 148 12.72 -6.17 3.03
C ALA A 148 13.53 -7.43 3.36
N GLY A 149 14.85 -7.30 3.37
CA GLY A 149 15.76 -8.43 3.63
C GLY A 149 16.06 -9.31 2.41
N LEU A 150 15.74 -8.86 1.19
CA LEU A 150 16.19 -9.51 -0.04
C LEU A 150 17.71 -9.71 0.01
N SER A 151 18.13 -10.97 -0.01
CA SER A 151 19.54 -11.36 -0.01
C SER A 151 19.75 -12.51 -0.96
N ILE A 152 20.71 -12.36 -1.86
CA ILE A 152 21.23 -13.44 -2.72
C ILE A 152 22.48 -14.10 -2.13
N GLN A 153 22.76 -13.82 -0.85
CA GLN A 153 23.81 -14.47 -0.07
C GLN A 153 23.27 -14.90 1.29
N PRO A 154 23.63 -16.11 1.78
CA PRO A 154 23.34 -16.49 3.15
C PRO A 154 24.09 -15.54 4.10
N LEU A 155 23.36 -14.95 5.05
CA LEU A 155 23.88 -13.99 6.05
C LEU A 155 24.94 -14.59 7.00
N ASP A 156 25.15 -15.92 6.95
CA ASP A 156 25.89 -16.70 7.95
C ASP A 156 27.37 -16.94 7.61
N THR A 157 27.90 -16.34 6.54
CA THR A 157 29.32 -16.55 6.16
C THR A 157 30.34 -15.81 7.04
N LEU A 158 29.90 -15.09 8.08
CA LEU A 158 30.79 -14.58 9.13
C LEU A 158 31.04 -15.59 10.26
N SER A 159 30.36 -16.74 10.26
CA SER A 159 30.71 -17.87 11.11
C SER A 159 31.88 -18.62 10.48
N LEU A 160 33.07 -18.36 11.03
CA LEU A 160 34.38 -18.85 10.58
C LEU A 160 34.50 -20.39 10.62
N GLY A 161 33.93 -21.08 9.62
CA GLY A 161 34.08 -22.52 9.41
C GLY A 161 34.17 -22.83 7.93
N LEU A 162 35.39 -23.00 7.41
CA LEU A 162 35.75 -23.23 6.01
C LEU A 162 35.20 -24.54 5.38
N ASP A 163 34.27 -25.23 6.04
CA ASP A 163 33.72 -26.51 5.58
C ASP A 163 32.33 -26.40 4.95
N ASP A 164 31.66 -25.25 5.10
CA ASP A 164 30.42 -24.94 4.38
C ASP A 164 30.67 -23.74 3.49
N LEU A 165 31.45 -23.94 2.43
CA LEU A 165 31.31 -23.17 1.19
C LEU A 165 29.93 -23.50 0.63
N GLY A 166 28.90 -23.04 1.35
CA GLY A 166 27.50 -23.22 1.03
C GLY A 166 27.37 -22.84 -0.42
N ILE A 167 27.11 -23.83 -1.25
CA ILE A 167 26.76 -23.65 -2.64
C ILE A 167 25.51 -22.78 -2.54
N ILE A 168 25.69 -21.45 -2.71
CA ILE A 168 24.59 -20.51 -2.86
C ILE A 168 23.74 -21.13 -3.94
N SER A 169 22.59 -21.65 -3.53
CA SER A 169 21.83 -22.49 -4.42
C SER A 169 21.20 -21.56 -5.44
N ASN A 170 21.12 -22.00 -6.69
CA ASN A 170 20.42 -21.22 -7.70
C ASN A 170 18.95 -20.93 -7.29
N GLN A 171 18.44 -21.60 -6.25
CA GLN A 171 17.17 -21.28 -5.60
C GLN A 171 17.16 -19.89 -4.96
N ASP A 172 18.19 -19.44 -4.25
CA ASP A 172 18.16 -18.13 -3.56
C ASP A 172 18.07 -16.98 -4.58
N ILE A 173 18.76 -17.14 -5.72
CA ILE A 173 18.71 -16.20 -6.83
C ILE A 173 17.35 -16.27 -7.53
N ALA A 174 16.78 -17.47 -7.71
CA ALA A 174 15.46 -17.65 -8.29
C ALA A 174 14.36 -17.04 -7.41
N ASP A 175 14.42 -17.25 -6.10
CA ASP A 175 13.49 -16.68 -5.13
C ASP A 175 13.60 -15.13 -5.13
N ALA A 176 14.83 -14.60 -5.22
CA ALA A 176 15.04 -13.17 -5.35
C ALA A 176 14.47 -12.59 -6.66
N HIS A 177 14.59 -13.32 -7.77
CA HIS A 177 13.96 -12.95 -9.05
C HIS A 177 12.44 -12.89 -8.93
N GLU A 178 11.82 -13.91 -8.33
CA GLU A 178 10.37 -13.97 -8.13
C GLU A 178 9.88 -12.83 -7.22
N ALA A 179 10.62 -12.55 -6.14
CA ALA A 179 10.31 -11.45 -5.23
C ALA A 179 10.38 -10.09 -5.96
N ILE A 180 11.39 -9.86 -6.79
CA ILE A 180 11.54 -8.61 -7.54
C ILE A 180 10.52 -8.48 -8.68
N ASP A 181 10.18 -9.55 -9.39
CA ASP A 181 9.12 -9.52 -10.40
C ASP A 181 7.75 -9.20 -9.77
N THR A 182 7.47 -9.79 -8.60
CA THR A 182 6.27 -9.48 -7.81
C THR A 182 6.28 -8.02 -7.34
N ALA A 183 7.41 -7.54 -6.81
CA ALA A 183 7.58 -6.16 -6.37
C ALA A 183 7.38 -5.16 -7.51
N LEU A 184 7.93 -5.43 -8.71
CA LEU A 184 7.73 -4.61 -9.91
C LEU A 184 6.26 -4.50 -10.28
N LYS A 185 5.52 -5.64 -10.34
CA LYS A 185 4.09 -5.64 -10.65
C LYS A 185 3.28 -4.82 -9.63
N ILE A 186 3.55 -5.02 -8.34
CA ILE A 186 2.89 -4.29 -7.26
C ILE A 186 3.22 -2.79 -7.34
N ALA A 187 4.50 -2.44 -7.54
CA ALA A 187 4.95 -1.07 -7.65
C ALA A 187 4.34 -0.36 -8.86
N THR A 188 4.30 -1.00 -10.03
CA THR A 188 3.67 -0.44 -11.24
C THR A 188 2.19 -0.17 -11.02
N TYR A 189 1.46 -1.13 -10.42
CA TYR A 189 0.04 -0.95 -10.10
C TYR A 189 -0.21 0.18 -9.11
N ARG A 190 0.56 0.23 -8.01
CA ARG A 190 0.47 1.29 -7.01
C ARG A 190 0.83 2.66 -7.58
N PHE A 191 1.84 2.71 -8.45
CA PHE A 191 2.24 3.92 -9.16
C PHE A 191 1.13 4.42 -10.10
N SER A 192 0.47 3.55 -10.86
CA SER A 192 -0.64 3.97 -11.72
C SER A 192 -1.82 4.54 -10.90
N LEU A 193 -2.12 3.98 -9.72
CA LEU A 193 -3.13 4.55 -8.82
C LEU A 193 -2.74 5.95 -8.32
N LEU A 194 -1.44 6.20 -8.06
CA LEU A 194 -0.95 7.53 -7.70
C LEU A 194 -1.04 8.50 -8.88
N GLU A 195 -0.80 8.05 -10.11
CA GLU A 195 -0.98 8.89 -11.31
C GLU A 195 -2.46 9.25 -11.52
N GLU A 196 -3.37 8.30 -11.34
CA GLU A 196 -4.82 8.54 -11.37
C GLU A 196 -5.24 9.55 -10.30
N LEU A 197 -4.75 9.39 -9.06
CA LEU A 197 -4.94 10.37 -7.99
C LEU A 197 -4.36 11.74 -8.37
N GLY A 198 -3.17 11.76 -8.96
CA GLY A 198 -2.51 12.90 -9.59
C GLY A 198 -3.46 13.67 -10.48
N ASN A 199 -4.05 12.95 -11.43
CA ASN A 199 -4.99 13.50 -12.39
C ASN A 199 -6.24 14.02 -11.71
N VAL A 200 -6.81 13.32 -10.72
CA VAL A 200 -8.00 13.78 -9.99
C VAL A 200 -7.73 15.08 -9.22
N VAL A 201 -6.62 15.16 -8.47
CA VAL A 201 -6.29 16.35 -7.65
C VAL A 201 -5.88 17.56 -8.50
N ASN A 202 -5.14 17.33 -9.59
CA ASN A 202 -4.68 18.41 -10.46
C ASN A 202 -5.78 18.90 -11.41
N SER A 203 -6.72 18.03 -11.76
CA SER A 203 -7.84 18.38 -12.62
C SER A 203 -9.04 18.96 -11.87
N GLY A 204 -8.84 19.66 -10.75
CA GLY A 204 -9.90 20.15 -9.85
C GLY A 204 -11.11 20.87 -10.48
N SER A 205 -11.04 21.37 -11.71
CA SER A 205 -12.19 21.89 -12.50
C SER A 205 -12.83 20.86 -13.45
N SER A 206 -12.06 19.84 -13.84
CA SER A 206 -12.42 18.75 -14.73
C SER A 206 -13.24 17.66 -14.06
N PHE A 207 -13.04 17.34 -12.78
CA PHE A 207 -13.84 16.28 -12.12
C PHE A 207 -15.33 16.67 -12.04
N LEU A 208 -15.63 17.88 -11.59
CA LEU A 208 -17.01 18.41 -11.62
C LEU A 208 -17.51 18.62 -13.05
N SER A 209 -16.64 18.96 -14.01
CA SER A 209 -17.04 19.03 -15.43
C SER A 209 -17.27 17.65 -16.05
N GLN A 210 -16.55 16.62 -15.63
CA GLN A 210 -16.69 15.23 -16.06
C GLN A 210 -17.93 14.62 -15.42
N ILE A 211 -18.20 14.89 -14.14
CA ILE A 211 -19.47 14.57 -13.48
C ILE A 211 -20.62 15.32 -14.13
N ASN A 212 -20.49 16.62 -14.41
CA ASN A 212 -21.53 17.37 -15.12
C ASN A 212 -21.73 16.85 -16.55
N ASN A 213 -20.67 16.46 -17.25
CA ASN A 213 -20.78 15.81 -18.55
C ASN A 213 -21.42 14.43 -18.43
N LEU A 214 -21.14 13.67 -17.38
CA LEU A 214 -21.81 12.40 -17.08
C LEU A 214 -23.28 12.61 -16.70
N LEU A 215 -23.61 13.62 -15.89
CA LEU A 215 -24.98 13.99 -15.52
C LEU A 215 -25.77 14.52 -16.71
N ASN A 216 -25.11 15.20 -17.65
CA ASN A 216 -25.71 15.65 -18.91
C ASN A 216 -25.82 14.53 -19.95
N GLN A 217 -25.03 13.45 -19.83
CA GLN A 217 -25.10 12.25 -20.67
C GLN A 217 -26.01 11.16 -20.09
N ILE A 218 -26.18 11.11 -18.78
CA ILE A 218 -27.16 10.28 -18.10
C ILE A 218 -28.50 11.00 -18.28
N ASP A 219 -29.28 10.54 -19.25
CA ASP A 219 -30.69 10.86 -19.32
C ASP A 219 -31.34 10.36 -18.02
N ALA A 220 -31.65 11.28 -17.11
CA ALA A 220 -32.18 10.99 -15.77
C ALA A 220 -33.47 10.15 -15.79
N THR A 221 -34.07 10.00 -16.97
CA THR A 221 -35.24 9.13 -17.20
C THR A 221 -34.93 7.63 -17.21
N ASN A 222 -33.66 7.22 -17.33
CA ASN A 222 -33.24 5.81 -17.40
C ASN A 222 -32.50 5.28 -16.16
N LEU A 223 -32.43 6.05 -15.07
CA LEU A 223 -31.85 5.54 -13.84
C LEU A 223 -32.83 4.59 -13.12
N PRO A 224 -32.39 3.39 -12.69
CA PRO A 224 -33.19 2.52 -11.85
C PRO A 224 -33.62 3.25 -10.58
N ALA A 225 -34.90 3.11 -10.22
CA ALA A 225 -35.42 3.67 -8.99
C ALA A 225 -34.59 3.19 -7.78
N GLY A 226 -34.01 4.13 -7.03
CA GLY A 226 -33.18 3.85 -5.85
C GLY A 226 -31.69 4.17 -5.97
N THR A 227 -31.24 4.75 -7.09
CA THR A 227 -29.85 5.22 -7.23
C THR A 227 -29.68 6.57 -6.53
N PHE A 228 -28.81 6.63 -5.49
CA PHE A 228 -28.44 7.88 -4.82
C PHE A 228 -27.04 8.30 -5.27
N ILE A 229 -26.92 9.53 -5.77
CA ILE A 229 -25.64 10.21 -6.01
C ILE A 229 -25.57 11.31 -4.95
N ASP A 230 -24.66 11.18 -3.99
CA ASP A 230 -24.37 12.23 -3.01
C ASP A 230 -23.24 13.10 -3.55
N VAL A 231 -23.60 14.29 -4.05
CA VAL A 231 -22.64 15.31 -4.47
C VAL A 231 -22.72 16.42 -3.43
N VAL A 232 -21.78 16.45 -2.50
CA VAL A 232 -21.62 17.60 -1.60
C VAL A 232 -20.85 18.66 -2.38
N ALA A 233 -21.57 19.73 -2.77
CA ALA A 233 -21.02 20.96 -3.33
C ALA A 233 -20.91 22.03 -2.22
#